data_AF-A0A8C7E8Q9-F1
#
_entry.id   AF-A0A8C7E8Q9-F1
#
_cell.length_a   1.000
_cell.length_b   1.000
_cell.length_c   1.000
_cell.angle_alpha   90.00
_cell.angle_beta   90.00
_cell.angle_gamma   90.00
#
_symmetry.space_group_name_H-M   'P 1'
#
loop_
_entity.id
_entity.type
_entity.pdbx_description
1 polymer ?
#
loop_
_entity_poly.entity_id
_entity_poly.type
_entity_poly.pdbx_seq_one_letter_code
_entity_poly.pdbx_strand_id
1 'polypeptide(L)'
;MSRSVSFSSRSAAVPGISQVRVSTVSSSRGGAGAGFGRPGSSLYNLGSASKRISLGGGGSSYSVRSGYGYGGGLGMGIGSGGIQEVSINQSLLAPLNLEIDPNIQRVRKEEKEQIKTLNNKFASFIDKVRFLEQQNKMLETKWSLLQDQKTARSNIAPMFEAYINNLRRQLDGLLNDKGRLEGELKNMQDLVEDFKSKYEDEINKRTTAENEFVVLKKDVDAAYMNKVELEAKVDALTDEINFLRGLYEAEIRELQAQISDTSVVLSMDNSRNLDLDSIIAEVKAQYEEIANRSRAEAESWYQSKYEALQVTAGKHGDDLRNTKNEISEINRMIQRLQGEIENAKAQRAKLEASITEAEERGKMAVEDAKAKLEELEAALQKAKADMARQLREYQELMNVKLALDIEIATYRKLLEGEESRWVFLLDTSEAVVSSSGGGGYSSSSGLLGGGLSLGAGMGSGALGFSSGGGSKSYTVTTTSSTRRSIRK
;
A
#
# COMPACT_ATOMS: atom_id res chain seq x y z
N MET A 1 -1.49 -44.12 -79.04
CA MET A 1 -1.78 -44.97 -77.85
C MET A 1 -2.31 -44.07 -76.75
N SER A 2 -3.63 -43.94 -76.71
CA SER A 2 -4.35 -43.12 -75.74
C SER A 2 -4.46 -43.86 -74.41
N ARG A 3 -4.11 -43.20 -73.30
CA ARG A 3 -4.55 -43.62 -71.97
C ARG A 3 -5.20 -42.44 -71.27
N SER A 4 -6.51 -42.39 -71.41
CA SER A 4 -7.44 -41.68 -70.55
C SER A 4 -7.44 -42.33 -69.16
N VAL A 5 -7.34 -41.54 -68.10
CA VAL A 5 -7.79 -41.95 -66.77
C VAL A 5 -8.62 -40.83 -66.15
N SER A 6 -9.83 -41.21 -65.77
CA SER A 6 -10.99 -40.39 -65.46
C SER A 6 -10.92 -39.68 -64.10
N PHE A 7 -11.53 -38.49 -64.04
CA PHE A 7 -11.96 -37.85 -62.80
C PHE A 7 -13.09 -38.65 -62.15
N SER A 8 -12.99 -38.89 -60.84
CA SER A 8 -14.05 -39.49 -60.03
C SER A 8 -14.77 -38.38 -59.24
N SER A 9 -16.07 -38.27 -59.48
CA SER A 9 -17.02 -37.41 -58.76
C SER A 9 -17.85 -38.26 -57.82
N ARG A 10 -17.85 -37.93 -56.50
CA ARG A 10 -18.83 -38.24 -55.43
C ARG A 10 -18.10 -38.10 -54.07
N SER A 11 -18.59 -37.45 -53.01
CA SER A 11 -19.96 -37.23 -52.55
C SER A 11 -20.05 -35.99 -51.65
N ALA A 12 -21.20 -35.32 -51.71
CA ALA A 12 -21.66 -34.33 -50.76
C ALA A 12 -22.01 -34.96 -49.39
N ALA A 13 -21.68 -34.27 -48.30
CA ALA A 13 -22.27 -34.47 -46.98
C ALA A 13 -22.22 -33.16 -46.16
N VAL A 14 -23.40 -32.59 -45.91
CA VAL A 14 -23.74 -31.61 -44.87
C VAL A 14 -25.10 -32.13 -44.36
N PRO A 15 -25.35 -32.31 -43.04
CA PRO A 15 -25.40 -31.19 -42.10
C PRO A 15 -24.99 -31.47 -40.64
N GLY A 16 -24.68 -30.38 -39.93
CA GLY A 16 -24.57 -30.34 -38.47
C GLY A 16 -24.72 -28.91 -37.98
N ILE A 17 -25.96 -28.40 -37.96
CA ILE A 17 -26.30 -27.09 -37.40
C ILE A 17 -26.24 -27.21 -35.87
N SER A 18 -25.17 -26.73 -35.25
CA SER A 18 -25.15 -26.45 -33.82
C SER A 18 -25.72 -25.05 -33.58
N GLN A 19 -26.97 -25.00 -33.11
CA GLN A 19 -27.61 -23.78 -32.63
C GLN A 19 -26.87 -23.23 -31.40
N VAL A 20 -26.28 -22.05 -31.52
CA VAL A 20 -25.91 -21.25 -30.34
C VAL A 20 -27.03 -20.25 -30.10
N ARG A 21 -27.77 -20.46 -29.01
CA ARG A 21 -28.78 -19.55 -28.51
C ARG A 21 -28.09 -18.42 -27.75
N VAL A 22 -28.28 -17.19 -28.21
CA VAL A 22 -27.96 -15.99 -27.43
C VAL A 22 -29.16 -15.69 -26.54
N SER A 23 -29.03 -15.90 -25.24
CA SER A 23 -30.01 -15.46 -24.25
C SER A 23 -29.70 -14.03 -23.83
N THR A 24 -30.49 -13.10 -24.36
CA THR A 24 -30.62 -11.73 -23.86
C THR A 24 -31.36 -11.76 -22.53
N VAL A 25 -30.70 -11.38 -21.43
CA VAL A 25 -31.41 -11.10 -20.17
C VAL A 25 -31.83 -9.64 -20.20
N SER A 26 -33.08 -9.43 -20.58
CA SER A 26 -33.82 -8.22 -20.28
C SER A 26 -34.39 -8.31 -18.87
N SER A 27 -34.04 -7.38 -17.99
CA SER A 27 -34.89 -7.02 -16.87
C SER A 27 -35.24 -5.54 -17.00
N SER A 28 -36.50 -5.34 -17.31
CA SER A 28 -37.16 -4.07 -17.53
C SER A 28 -37.77 -3.56 -16.22
N ARG A 29 -37.79 -2.21 -16.14
CA ARG A 29 -38.89 -1.37 -15.65
C ARG A 29 -39.20 -1.29 -14.14
N GLY A 30 -39.28 -0.02 -13.71
CA GLY A 30 -40.15 0.47 -12.64
C GLY A 30 -39.34 1.14 -11.54
N GLY A 31 -39.56 2.38 -11.14
CA GLY A 31 -40.62 3.33 -11.43
C GLY A 31 -40.41 4.56 -10.53
N ALA A 32 -41.10 5.64 -10.89
CA ALA A 32 -41.11 6.98 -10.32
C ALA A 32 -41.07 7.13 -8.78
N GLY A 33 -40.67 8.31 -8.32
CA GLY A 33 -41.16 8.84 -7.05
C GLY A 33 -40.27 9.90 -6.40
N ALA A 34 -40.67 11.17 -6.55
CA ALA A 34 -40.13 12.32 -5.83
C ALA A 34 -40.44 12.27 -4.32
N GLY A 35 -39.71 13.04 -3.51
CA GLY A 35 -40.14 13.30 -2.12
C GLY A 35 -39.14 14.11 -1.28
N PHE A 36 -39.31 15.43 -1.27
CA PHE A 36 -38.85 16.29 -0.18
C PHE A 36 -39.68 16.03 1.09
N GLY A 37 -39.03 15.99 2.26
CA GLY A 37 -39.71 15.99 3.56
C GLY A 37 -38.74 15.90 4.76
N ARG A 38 -38.62 17.00 5.52
CA ARG A 38 -38.02 17.09 6.87
C ARG A 38 -39.09 16.70 7.94
N PRO A 39 -38.91 16.92 9.26
CA PRO A 39 -38.02 16.30 10.26
C PRO A 39 -38.79 15.69 11.47
N GLY A 40 -38.11 14.97 12.38
CA GLY A 40 -38.62 14.58 13.71
C GLY A 40 -37.60 13.67 14.43
N SER A 41 -36.97 14.07 15.55
CA SER A 41 -37.40 13.88 16.96
C SER A 41 -37.65 12.40 17.32
N SER A 42 -37.25 11.78 18.44
CA SER A 42 -36.78 12.17 19.77
C SER A 42 -36.43 10.87 20.53
N LEU A 43 -35.39 10.87 21.40
CA LEU A 43 -35.16 10.02 22.61
C LEU A 43 -35.18 8.47 22.39
N TYR A 44 -34.44 7.58 23.07
CA TYR A 44 -34.32 7.27 24.48
C TYR A 44 -33.03 6.46 24.75
N ASN A 45 -32.84 6.19 26.04
CA ASN A 45 -31.68 5.81 26.81
C ASN A 45 -31.34 4.30 26.84
N LEU A 46 -30.17 3.98 27.42
CA LEU A 46 -29.80 2.80 28.21
C LEU A 46 -28.87 1.72 27.58
N GLY A 47 -27.65 1.58 28.14
CA GLY A 47 -26.96 0.27 28.21
C GLY A 47 -25.43 0.26 28.26
N SER A 48 -24.87 0.05 29.48
CA SER A 48 -23.54 -0.55 29.83
C SER A 48 -22.23 0.18 29.43
N ALA A 49 -21.45 0.71 30.39
CA ALA A 49 -20.40 0.03 31.20
C ALA A 49 -19.04 -0.05 30.45
N SER A 50 -17.86 0.35 30.94
CA SER A 50 -17.33 0.72 32.25
C SER A 50 -16.05 1.58 32.15
N LYS A 51 -15.90 2.52 33.11
CA LYS A 51 -14.71 2.99 33.90
C LYS A 51 -13.28 2.74 33.36
N ARG A 52 -12.32 3.67 33.49
CA ARG A 52 -11.82 4.31 34.74
C ARG A 52 -11.08 5.65 34.48
N ILE A 53 -11.34 6.65 35.31
CA ILE A 53 -10.46 7.81 35.60
C ILE A 53 -10.44 7.99 37.13
N SER A 54 -9.25 8.28 37.66
CA SER A 54 -8.94 8.50 39.08
C SER A 54 -8.94 9.99 39.40
N LEU A 55 -9.54 10.40 40.52
CA LEU A 55 -9.16 11.62 41.25
C LEU A 55 -9.67 11.58 42.70
N GLY A 56 -8.76 11.87 43.63
CA GLY A 56 -9.00 12.74 44.79
C GLY A 56 -9.79 12.18 45.99
N GLY A 57 -9.10 11.96 47.11
CA GLY A 57 -9.73 11.79 48.41
C GLY A 57 -8.71 11.47 49.50
N GLY A 58 -8.27 12.51 50.21
CA GLY A 58 -7.44 12.38 51.41
C GLY A 58 -8.22 11.83 52.61
N GLY A 59 -7.49 11.25 53.56
CA GLY A 59 -8.03 10.79 54.83
C GLY A 59 -7.12 9.76 55.49
N SER A 60 -6.34 10.22 56.47
CA SER A 60 -5.48 9.43 57.35
C SER A 60 -6.16 8.23 57.98
N SER A 61 -5.44 7.12 58.08
CA SER A 61 -5.63 6.14 59.16
C SER A 61 -4.28 5.53 59.58
N TYR A 62 -4.05 5.68 60.88
CA TYR A 62 -3.24 4.90 61.80
C TYR A 62 -2.89 3.47 61.34
N SER A 63 -1.62 3.10 61.51
CA SER A 63 -1.16 1.72 61.53
C SER A 63 -0.72 1.35 62.95
N VAL A 64 -1.42 0.37 63.53
CA VAL A 64 -1.01 -0.35 64.74
C VAL A 64 -0.13 -1.51 64.28
N ARG A 65 1.11 -1.55 64.78
CA ARG A 65 2.04 -2.67 64.59
C ARG A 65 1.88 -3.63 65.76
N SER A 66 1.42 -4.84 65.47
CA SER A 66 1.55 -6.01 66.34
C SER A 66 2.85 -6.75 66.00
N GLY A 67 3.56 -7.22 67.02
CA GLY A 67 4.78 -8.00 66.89
C GLY A 67 5.04 -8.78 68.18
N TYR A 68 4.84 -10.09 68.08
CA TYR A 68 5.00 -11.15 69.08
C TYR A 68 6.41 -11.30 69.67
N GLY A 69 6.50 -11.92 70.85
CA GLY A 69 7.56 -12.89 71.15
C GLY A 69 7.98 -13.02 72.62
N TYR A 70 7.63 -14.16 73.24
CA TYR A 70 8.40 -14.98 74.21
C TYR A 70 9.32 -14.27 75.23
N GLY A 71 9.32 -14.55 76.53
CA GLY A 71 8.97 -15.76 77.27
C GLY A 71 9.91 -15.86 78.50
N GLY A 72 9.42 -16.43 79.60
CA GLY A 72 10.28 -17.15 80.55
C GLY A 72 10.40 -16.57 81.96
N GLY A 73 10.05 -17.39 82.95
CA GLY A 73 10.09 -17.07 84.37
C GLY A 73 11.43 -17.36 85.07
N LEU A 74 11.30 -17.59 86.39
CA LEU A 74 12.34 -17.72 87.45
C LEU A 74 12.76 -16.35 87.99
N GLY A 75 12.81 -16.07 89.29
CA GLY A 75 12.81 -16.90 90.48
C GLY A 75 13.83 -16.29 91.46
N MET A 76 13.44 -16.12 92.74
CA MET A 76 14.29 -15.77 93.91
C MET A 76 14.97 -14.37 93.85
N GLY A 77 15.09 -13.59 94.93
CA GLY A 77 14.77 -13.72 96.33
C GLY A 77 15.45 -12.57 97.12
N ILE A 78 15.01 -12.40 98.38
CA ILE A 78 15.74 -11.80 99.52
C ILE A 78 15.86 -10.25 99.49
N GLY A 79 15.09 -9.56 100.32
CA GLY A 79 15.54 -9.03 101.63
C GLY A 79 15.68 -7.51 101.51
N SER A 80 15.56 -6.63 102.49
CA SER A 80 15.52 -6.68 103.95
C SER A 80 15.22 -5.22 104.40
N GLY A 81 14.64 -5.04 105.59
CA GLY A 81 14.70 -3.79 106.36
C GLY A 81 13.55 -2.81 106.11
N GLY A 82 12.91 -2.23 107.12
CA GLY A 82 13.13 -2.27 108.56
C GLY A 82 11.98 -1.53 109.22
N ILE A 83 11.46 -2.11 110.30
CA ILE A 83 10.41 -1.57 111.17
C ILE A 83 11.03 -0.49 112.04
N GLN A 84 10.44 0.71 112.06
CA GLN A 84 10.86 1.78 112.96
C GLN A 84 10.01 1.76 114.24
N GLU A 85 10.69 1.55 115.35
CA GLU A 85 10.20 1.46 116.71
C GLU A 85 9.70 2.83 117.21
N VAL A 86 8.46 2.87 117.71
CA VAL A 86 7.82 4.06 118.29
C VAL A 86 8.03 4.04 119.80
N SER A 87 8.66 5.09 120.32
CA SER A 87 8.90 5.31 121.74
C SER A 87 7.59 5.40 122.54
N ILE A 88 7.39 4.50 123.49
CA ILE A 88 6.24 4.46 124.39
C ILE A 88 6.45 5.44 125.54
N ASN A 89 5.72 6.55 125.53
CA ASN A 89 5.58 7.44 126.69
C ASN A 89 4.63 6.78 127.70
N GLN A 90 5.20 6.23 128.78
CA GLN A 90 4.49 5.53 129.85
C GLN A 90 3.83 6.48 130.87
N SER A 91 3.33 7.62 130.39
CA SER A 91 2.58 8.61 131.17
C SER A 91 1.11 8.57 130.78
N LEU A 92 0.47 7.47 131.16
CA LEU A 92 -0.85 7.45 131.80
C LEU A 92 -1.99 8.16 131.03
N LEU A 93 -2.71 7.46 130.15
CA LEU A 93 -3.78 6.50 130.49
C LEU A 93 -4.92 7.13 131.32
N ALA A 94 -5.65 8.06 130.70
CA ALA A 94 -7.05 8.33 131.01
C ALA A 94 -7.88 8.01 129.75
N PRO A 95 -8.92 7.14 129.81
CA PRO A 95 -9.82 6.93 128.68
C PRO A 95 -10.54 8.24 128.37
N LEU A 96 -10.13 8.93 127.31
CA LEU A 96 -10.89 10.04 126.75
C LEU A 96 -12.12 9.44 126.05
N ASN A 97 -13.21 9.36 126.80
CA ASN A 97 -14.55 9.06 126.33
C ASN A 97 -15.02 10.22 125.44
N LEU A 98 -14.62 10.19 124.17
CA LEU A 98 -15.25 10.98 123.12
C LEU A 98 -16.56 10.25 122.80
N GLU A 99 -17.64 10.67 123.44
CA GLU A 99 -18.99 10.37 122.98
C GLU A 99 -19.13 10.91 121.55
N ILE A 100 -18.77 10.08 120.56
CA ILE A 100 -19.05 10.32 119.16
C ILE A 100 -20.56 10.22 119.05
N ASP A 101 -21.19 11.38 118.83
CA ASP A 101 -22.62 11.57 118.65
C ASP A 101 -23.26 10.39 117.88
N PRO A 102 -24.22 9.64 118.47
CA PRO A 102 -24.86 8.49 117.83
C PRO A 102 -25.54 8.83 116.49
N ASN A 103 -25.80 10.11 116.21
CA ASN A 103 -26.27 10.55 114.89
C ASN A 103 -25.19 10.48 113.80
N ILE A 104 -23.92 10.77 114.10
CA ILE A 104 -22.82 10.76 113.11
C ILE A 104 -22.46 9.35 112.66
N GLN A 105 -22.58 8.35 113.53
CA GLN A 105 -22.39 6.94 113.16
C GLN A 105 -23.53 6.38 112.30
N ARG A 106 -24.77 6.86 112.48
CA ARG A 106 -25.88 6.51 111.58
C ARG A 106 -25.69 7.10 110.20
N VAL A 107 -25.36 8.39 110.10
CA VAL A 107 -25.09 9.06 108.81
C VAL A 107 -23.92 8.39 108.07
N ARG A 108 -22.81 8.06 108.73
CA ARG A 108 -21.71 7.33 108.08
C ARG A 108 -22.06 5.90 107.66
N LYS A 109 -22.97 5.22 108.37
CA LYS A 109 -23.47 3.90 107.94
C LYS A 109 -24.39 4.03 106.72
N GLU A 110 -25.30 5.00 106.73
CA GLU A 110 -26.20 5.31 105.62
C GLU A 110 -25.42 5.78 104.37
N GLU A 111 -24.42 6.65 104.51
CA GLU A 111 -23.48 7.04 103.44
C GLU A 111 -22.68 5.84 102.92
N LYS A 112 -22.20 4.97 103.80
CA LYS A 112 -21.48 3.75 103.40
C LYS A 112 -22.39 2.78 102.63
N GLU A 113 -23.66 2.67 103.00
CA GLU A 113 -24.65 1.87 102.27
C GLU A 113 -25.06 2.50 100.94
N GLN A 114 -25.20 3.82 100.87
CA GLN A 114 -25.42 4.55 99.63
C GLN A 114 -24.22 4.39 98.68
N ILE A 115 -22.98 4.53 99.18
CA ILE A 115 -21.76 4.29 98.42
C ILE A 115 -21.68 2.84 97.95
N LYS A 116 -22.05 1.86 98.79
CA LYS A 116 -22.13 0.45 98.36
C LYS A 116 -23.17 0.24 97.27
N THR A 117 -24.34 0.85 97.39
CA THR A 117 -25.42 0.74 96.39
C THR A 117 -25.01 1.38 95.07
N LEU A 118 -24.33 2.53 95.14
CA LEU A 118 -23.78 3.22 93.98
C LEU A 118 -22.64 2.41 93.35
N ASN A 119 -21.78 1.81 94.16
CA ASN A 119 -20.68 0.95 93.71
C ASN A 119 -21.21 -0.33 93.05
N ASN A 120 -22.25 -0.96 93.61
CA ASN A 120 -22.94 -2.08 92.96
C ASN A 120 -23.57 -1.67 91.62
N LYS A 121 -24.12 -0.46 91.53
CA LYS A 121 -24.60 0.10 90.25
C LYS A 121 -23.46 0.33 89.27
N PHE A 122 -22.32 0.87 89.71
CA PHE A 122 -21.12 1.02 88.88
C PHE A 122 -20.56 -0.33 88.42
N ALA A 123 -20.50 -1.34 89.30
CA ALA A 123 -20.11 -2.70 88.94
C ALA A 123 -21.04 -3.26 87.86
N SER A 124 -22.36 -3.10 88.01
CA SER A 124 -23.32 -3.54 86.97
C SER A 124 -23.17 -2.79 85.64
N PHE A 125 -22.77 -1.52 85.67
CA PHE A 125 -22.51 -0.72 84.48
C PHE A 125 -21.20 -1.13 83.80
N ILE A 126 -20.15 -1.40 84.59
CA ILE A 126 -18.87 -1.94 84.11
C ILE A 126 -19.08 -3.31 83.45
N ASP A 127 -19.88 -4.19 84.05
CA ASP A 127 -20.22 -5.49 83.47
C ASP A 127 -21.00 -5.33 82.16
N LYS A 128 -21.91 -4.36 82.09
CA LYS A 128 -22.66 -4.07 80.86
C LYS A 128 -21.76 -3.53 79.74
N VAL A 129 -20.81 -2.64 80.06
CA VAL A 129 -19.82 -2.12 79.11
C VAL A 129 -18.92 -3.24 78.61
N ARG A 130 -18.39 -4.09 79.51
CA ARG A 130 -17.58 -5.26 79.13
C ARG A 130 -18.34 -6.23 78.23
N PHE A 131 -19.62 -6.47 78.52
CA PHE A 131 -20.46 -7.31 77.67
C PHE A 131 -20.66 -6.70 76.27
N LEU A 132 -20.89 -5.39 76.18
CA LEU A 132 -21.02 -4.69 74.89
C LEU A 132 -19.69 -4.64 74.12
N GLU A 133 -18.57 -4.44 74.80
CA GLU A 133 -17.23 -4.51 74.20
C GLU A 133 -16.94 -5.91 73.63
N GLN A 134 -17.28 -6.97 74.38
CA GLN A 134 -17.17 -8.33 73.88
C GLN A 134 -18.07 -8.59 72.66
N GLN A 135 -19.30 -8.07 72.66
CA GLN A 135 -20.19 -8.17 71.50
C GLN A 135 -19.66 -7.41 70.30
N ASN A 136 -19.15 -6.19 70.47
CA ASN A 136 -18.55 -5.41 69.39
C ASN A 136 -17.33 -6.12 68.82
N LYS A 137 -16.46 -6.69 69.67
CA LYS A 137 -15.30 -7.47 69.23
C LYS A 137 -15.71 -8.74 68.46
N MET A 138 -16.80 -9.39 68.88
CA MET A 138 -17.38 -10.51 68.12
C MET A 138 -17.94 -10.06 66.77
N LEU A 139 -18.58 -8.90 66.71
CA LEU A 139 -19.12 -8.35 65.46
C LEU A 139 -18.00 -7.90 64.51
N GLU A 140 -16.94 -7.29 65.02
CA GLU A 140 -15.75 -6.92 64.25
C GLU A 140 -15.07 -8.14 63.63
N THR A 141 -14.87 -9.20 64.41
CA THR A 141 -14.27 -10.45 63.92
C THR A 141 -15.16 -11.14 62.89
N LYS A 142 -16.48 -11.18 63.11
CA LYS A 142 -17.45 -11.68 62.12
C LYS A 142 -17.45 -10.84 60.84
N TRP A 143 -17.38 -9.52 60.97
CA TRP A 143 -17.32 -8.60 59.84
C TRP A 143 -16.05 -8.80 59.02
N SER A 144 -14.89 -8.92 59.69
CA SER A 144 -13.61 -9.22 59.03
C SER A 144 -13.67 -10.55 58.28
N LEU A 145 -14.19 -11.60 58.91
CA LEU A 145 -14.30 -12.92 58.30
C LEU A 145 -15.21 -12.91 57.06
N LEU A 146 -16.36 -12.22 57.15
CA LEU A 146 -17.29 -12.06 56.03
C LEU A 146 -16.68 -11.24 54.88
N GLN A 147 -15.90 -10.21 55.21
CA GLN A 147 -15.20 -9.40 54.23
C GLN A 147 -14.13 -10.23 53.50
N ASP A 148 -13.36 -11.03 54.22
CA ASP A 148 -12.34 -11.94 53.67
C ASP A 148 -12.95 -13.09 52.86
N GLN A 149 -14.13 -13.58 53.26
CA GLN A 149 -14.87 -14.57 52.47
C GLN A 149 -15.42 -13.97 51.17
N LYS A 150 -15.82 -12.69 51.17
CA LYS A 150 -16.33 -12.00 49.98
C LYS A 150 -15.23 -11.65 48.97
N THR A 151 -13.98 -11.54 49.42
CA THR A 151 -12.81 -11.32 48.54
C THR A 151 -12.27 -12.61 47.92
N ALA A 152 -12.70 -13.79 48.40
CA ALA A 152 -12.49 -15.08 47.73
C ALA A 152 -13.41 -15.24 46.50
N ARG A 153 -13.36 -14.30 45.56
CA ARG A 153 -13.98 -14.46 44.24
C ARG A 153 -13.11 -15.38 43.39
N SER A 154 -13.72 -16.40 42.79
CA SER A 154 -13.08 -17.33 41.86
C SER A 154 -12.34 -16.60 40.73
N ASN A 155 -11.02 -16.79 40.64
CA ASN A 155 -10.14 -16.14 39.68
C ASN A 155 -10.19 -16.81 38.29
N ILE A 156 -11.34 -16.74 37.63
CA ILE A 156 -11.58 -17.36 36.30
C ILE A 156 -11.15 -16.44 35.14
N ALA A 157 -10.97 -15.15 35.42
CA ALA A 157 -10.64 -14.14 34.41
C ALA A 157 -9.34 -14.44 33.64
N PRO A 158 -8.24 -14.91 34.27
CA PRO A 158 -7.01 -15.25 33.55
C PRO A 158 -7.19 -16.40 32.55
N MET A 159 -8.09 -17.35 32.82
CA MET A 159 -8.37 -18.44 31.87
C MET A 159 -9.11 -17.93 30.63
N PHE A 160 -10.11 -17.07 30.82
CA PHE A 160 -10.79 -16.42 29.69
C PHE A 160 -9.86 -15.51 28.90
N GLU A 161 -8.98 -14.78 29.58
CA GLU A 161 -7.99 -13.93 28.94
C GLU A 161 -6.97 -14.75 28.12
N ALA A 162 -6.48 -15.86 28.66
CA ALA A 162 -5.64 -16.80 27.92
C ALA A 162 -6.35 -17.40 26.69
N TYR A 163 -7.63 -17.79 26.83
CA TYR A 163 -8.44 -18.30 25.73
C TYR A 163 -8.68 -17.23 24.64
N ILE A 164 -9.01 -16.00 25.03
CA ILE A 164 -9.15 -14.86 24.11
C ILE A 164 -7.84 -14.58 23.38
N ASN A 165 -6.71 -14.60 24.09
CA ASN A 165 -5.39 -14.39 23.48
C ASN A 165 -5.02 -15.52 22.50
N ASN A 166 -5.39 -16.76 22.80
CA ASN A 166 -5.21 -17.89 21.88
C ASN A 166 -6.05 -17.72 20.61
N LEU A 167 -7.34 -17.34 20.74
CA LEU A 167 -8.21 -17.06 19.60
C LEU A 167 -7.70 -15.90 18.75
N ARG A 168 -7.16 -14.84 19.38
CA ARG A 168 -6.53 -13.72 18.66
C ARG A 168 -5.32 -14.18 17.85
N ARG A 169 -4.42 -14.99 18.45
CA ARG A 169 -3.28 -15.57 17.74
C ARG A 169 -3.71 -16.45 16.56
N GLN A 170 -4.77 -17.25 16.72
CA GLN A 170 -5.32 -18.05 15.62
C GLN A 170 -5.87 -17.17 14.49
N LEU A 171 -6.57 -16.09 14.84
CA LEU A 171 -7.07 -15.12 13.87
C LEU A 171 -5.91 -14.44 13.12
N ASP A 172 -4.87 -14.00 13.82
CA ASP A 172 -3.69 -13.38 13.21
C ASP A 172 -2.97 -14.36 12.28
N GLY A 173 -2.85 -15.64 12.68
CA GLY A 173 -2.31 -16.70 11.83
C GLY A 173 -3.13 -16.90 10.54
N LEU A 174 -4.46 -17.00 10.67
CA LEU A 174 -5.36 -17.12 9.52
C LEU A 174 -5.34 -15.87 8.62
N LEU A 175 -5.19 -14.67 9.17
CA LEU A 175 -5.06 -13.44 8.40
C LEU A 175 -3.75 -13.40 7.61
N ASN A 176 -2.64 -13.85 8.20
CA ASN A 176 -1.37 -13.96 7.50
C ASN A 176 -1.43 -15.00 6.37
N ASP A 177 -2.03 -16.16 6.63
CA ASP A 177 -2.24 -17.20 5.61
C ASP A 177 -3.15 -16.71 4.49
N LYS A 178 -4.22 -15.99 4.82
CA LYS A 178 -5.09 -15.34 3.83
C LYS A 178 -4.29 -14.37 2.97
N GLY A 179 -3.48 -13.49 3.56
CA GLY A 179 -2.64 -12.57 2.82
C GLY A 179 -1.62 -13.27 1.91
N ARG A 180 -1.02 -14.36 2.38
CA ARG A 180 -0.12 -15.20 1.58
C ARG A 180 -0.84 -15.82 0.38
N LEU A 181 -2.01 -16.43 0.61
CA LEU A 181 -2.82 -17.05 -0.44
C LEU A 181 -3.36 -16.03 -1.44
N GLU A 182 -3.73 -14.83 -0.99
CA GLU A 182 -4.11 -13.71 -1.87
C GLU A 182 -2.94 -13.26 -2.75
N GLY A 183 -1.72 -13.25 -2.19
CA GLY A 183 -0.49 -12.99 -2.94
C GLY A 183 -0.20 -14.06 -4.00
N GLU A 184 -0.30 -15.34 -3.64
CA GLU A 184 -0.14 -16.47 -4.57
C GLU A 184 -1.20 -16.45 -5.67
N LEU A 185 -2.46 -16.18 -5.33
CA LEU A 185 -3.56 -16.04 -6.28
C LEU A 185 -3.27 -14.92 -7.28
N LYS A 186 -2.83 -13.75 -6.79
CA LYS A 186 -2.47 -12.62 -7.66
C LYS A 186 -1.32 -12.97 -8.58
N ASN A 187 -0.26 -13.59 -8.07
CA ASN A 187 0.89 -14.01 -8.89
C ASN A 187 0.46 -15.01 -9.98
N MET A 188 -0.43 -15.95 -9.66
CA MET A 188 -0.97 -16.89 -10.66
C MET A 188 -1.86 -16.18 -11.68
N GLN A 189 -2.66 -15.21 -11.26
CA GLN A 189 -3.49 -14.41 -12.16
C GLN A 189 -2.64 -13.57 -13.11
N ASP A 190 -1.59 -12.92 -12.62
CA ASP A 190 -0.63 -12.15 -13.42
C ASP A 190 0.06 -13.06 -14.44
N LEU A 191 0.49 -14.27 -14.03
CA LEU A 191 1.09 -15.25 -14.93
C LEU A 191 0.12 -15.73 -16.02
N VAL A 192 -1.16 -15.93 -15.68
CA VAL A 192 -2.20 -16.31 -16.64
C VAL A 192 -2.45 -15.18 -17.65
N GLU A 193 -2.50 -13.92 -17.19
CA GLU A 193 -2.66 -12.78 -18.10
C GLU A 193 -1.44 -12.59 -19.00
N ASP A 194 -0.22 -12.80 -18.48
CA ASP A 194 1.01 -12.80 -19.27
C ASP A 194 0.99 -13.87 -20.36
N PHE A 195 0.55 -15.09 -20.04
CA PHE A 195 0.42 -16.15 -21.04
C PHE A 195 -0.67 -15.83 -22.05
N LYS A 196 -1.81 -15.30 -21.62
CA LYS A 196 -2.89 -14.88 -22.51
C LYS A 196 -2.42 -13.80 -23.48
N SER A 197 -1.71 -12.77 -23.00
CA SER A 197 -1.11 -11.74 -23.85
C SER A 197 -0.12 -12.33 -24.85
N LYS A 198 0.74 -13.27 -24.43
CA LYS A 198 1.66 -13.98 -25.35
C LYS A 198 0.91 -14.80 -26.40
N TYR A 199 -0.19 -15.45 -26.04
CA TYR A 199 -1.03 -16.19 -26.99
C TYR A 199 -1.72 -15.25 -27.99
N GLU A 200 -2.24 -14.12 -27.53
CA GLU A 200 -2.83 -13.09 -28.40
C GLU A 200 -1.78 -12.53 -29.37
N ASP A 201 -0.57 -12.24 -28.89
CA ASP A 201 0.54 -11.78 -29.73
C ASP A 201 0.95 -12.83 -30.77
N GLU A 202 1.02 -14.11 -30.39
CA GLU A 202 1.35 -15.20 -31.30
C GLU A 202 0.27 -15.42 -32.35
N ILE A 203 -1.01 -15.31 -31.97
CA ILE A 203 -2.15 -15.34 -32.91
C ILE A 203 -2.05 -14.17 -33.89
N ASN A 204 -1.72 -12.97 -33.40
CA ASN A 204 -1.56 -11.79 -34.25
C ASN A 204 -0.40 -11.98 -35.23
N LYS A 205 0.78 -12.44 -34.76
CA LYS A 205 1.95 -12.74 -35.62
C LYS A 205 1.65 -13.83 -36.65
N ARG A 206 0.94 -14.88 -36.26
CA ARG A 206 0.49 -15.92 -37.17
C ARG A 206 -0.45 -15.35 -38.23
N THR A 207 -1.40 -14.51 -37.82
CA THR A 207 -2.35 -13.87 -38.75
C THR A 207 -1.64 -12.94 -39.73
N THR A 208 -0.64 -12.16 -39.27
CA THR A 208 0.16 -11.32 -40.17
C THR A 208 0.97 -12.15 -41.16
N ALA A 209 1.61 -13.23 -40.69
CA ALA A 209 2.36 -14.14 -41.56
C ALA A 209 1.44 -14.89 -42.55
N GLU A 210 0.25 -15.29 -42.14
CA GLU A 210 -0.76 -15.90 -43.02
C GLU A 210 -1.24 -14.89 -44.08
N ASN A 211 -1.46 -13.62 -43.70
CA ASN A 211 -1.81 -12.56 -44.64
C ASN A 211 -0.68 -12.30 -45.66
N GLU A 212 0.57 -12.21 -45.20
CA GLU A 212 1.75 -12.06 -46.06
C GLU A 212 1.89 -13.25 -47.02
N PHE A 213 1.67 -14.47 -46.53
CA PHE A 213 1.68 -15.68 -47.37
C PHE A 213 0.60 -15.64 -48.46
N VAL A 214 -0.62 -15.15 -48.13
CA VAL A 214 -1.69 -14.99 -49.12
C VAL A 214 -1.33 -13.95 -50.18
N VAL A 215 -0.71 -12.84 -49.80
CA VAL A 215 -0.22 -11.83 -50.76
C VAL A 215 0.88 -12.42 -51.64
N LEU A 216 1.87 -13.08 -51.05
CA LEU A 216 2.96 -13.71 -51.80
C LEU A 216 2.43 -14.76 -52.77
N LYS A 217 1.41 -15.53 -52.39
CA LYS A 217 0.75 -16.48 -53.29
C LYS A 217 0.11 -15.78 -54.49
N LYS A 218 -0.58 -14.66 -54.28
CA LYS A 218 -1.15 -13.85 -55.38
C LYS A 218 -0.05 -13.31 -56.29
N ASP A 219 1.07 -12.86 -55.74
CA ASP A 219 2.19 -12.36 -56.52
C ASP A 219 2.85 -13.47 -57.34
N VAL A 220 2.99 -14.67 -56.78
CA VAL A 220 3.47 -15.86 -57.50
C VAL A 220 2.51 -16.25 -58.62
N ASP A 221 1.21 -16.28 -58.37
CA ASP A 221 0.19 -16.58 -59.39
C ASP A 221 0.23 -15.52 -60.51
N ALA A 222 0.34 -14.23 -60.16
CA ALA A 222 0.46 -13.13 -61.13
C ALA A 222 1.75 -13.23 -61.96
N ALA A 223 2.88 -13.54 -61.32
CA ALA A 223 4.15 -13.79 -62.02
C ALA A 223 4.06 -14.99 -62.96
N TYR A 224 3.36 -16.06 -62.55
CA TYR A 224 3.12 -17.22 -63.39
C TYR A 224 2.24 -16.89 -64.61
N MET A 225 1.17 -16.12 -64.42
CA MET A 225 0.34 -15.65 -65.54
C MET A 225 1.15 -14.81 -66.53
N ASN A 226 1.96 -13.85 -66.04
CA ASN A 226 2.86 -13.06 -66.87
C ASN A 226 3.88 -13.93 -67.62
N LYS A 227 4.43 -14.96 -66.96
CA LYS A 227 5.32 -15.93 -67.60
C LYS A 227 4.63 -16.63 -68.75
N VAL A 228 3.43 -17.17 -68.53
CA VAL A 228 2.65 -17.87 -69.56
C VAL A 228 2.29 -16.95 -70.73
N GLU A 229 1.92 -15.69 -70.46
CA GLU A 229 1.67 -14.71 -71.52
C GLU A 229 2.92 -14.38 -72.34
N LEU A 230 4.08 -14.27 -71.69
CA LEU A 230 5.36 -14.07 -72.38
C LEU A 230 5.77 -15.30 -73.19
N GLU A 231 5.57 -16.52 -72.67
CA GLU A 231 5.81 -17.76 -73.41
C GLU A 231 4.92 -17.82 -74.66
N ALA A 232 3.63 -17.50 -74.55
CA ALA A 232 2.73 -17.45 -75.71
C ALA A 232 3.17 -16.41 -76.77
N LYS A 233 3.69 -15.25 -76.34
CA LYS A 233 4.26 -14.24 -77.26
C LYS A 233 5.52 -14.75 -77.94
N VAL A 234 6.39 -15.46 -77.23
CA VAL A 234 7.59 -16.07 -77.80
C VAL A 234 7.22 -17.12 -78.84
N ASP A 235 6.25 -17.99 -78.54
CA ASP A 235 5.76 -19.00 -79.47
C ASP A 235 5.14 -18.35 -80.72
N ALA A 236 4.28 -17.34 -80.55
CA ALA A 236 3.68 -16.61 -81.67
C ALA A 236 4.73 -15.94 -82.58
N LEU A 237 5.75 -15.30 -82.00
CA LEU A 237 6.87 -14.71 -82.75
C LEU A 237 7.71 -15.79 -83.44
N THR A 238 7.88 -16.95 -82.81
CA THR A 238 8.61 -18.08 -83.40
C THR A 238 7.86 -18.64 -84.61
N ASP A 239 6.55 -18.77 -84.53
CA ASP A 239 5.69 -19.16 -85.64
C ASP A 239 5.73 -18.14 -86.78
N GLU A 240 5.72 -16.84 -86.47
CA GLU A 240 5.87 -15.78 -87.47
C GLU A 240 7.24 -15.83 -88.17
N ILE A 241 8.33 -16.04 -87.42
CA ILE A 241 9.67 -16.24 -87.99
C ILE A 241 9.70 -17.47 -88.91
N ASN A 242 9.09 -18.57 -88.49
CA ASN A 242 9.04 -19.80 -89.28
C ASN A 242 8.21 -19.61 -90.56
N PHE A 243 7.09 -18.90 -90.47
CA PHE A 243 6.27 -18.54 -91.62
C PHE A 243 7.04 -17.68 -92.62
N LEU A 244 7.71 -16.61 -92.16
CA LEU A 244 8.53 -15.74 -93.02
C LEU A 244 9.67 -16.51 -93.67
N ARG A 245 10.35 -17.40 -92.93
CA ARG A 245 11.38 -18.30 -93.50
C ARG A 245 10.81 -19.18 -94.60
N GLY A 246 9.67 -19.83 -94.35
CA GLY A 246 9.00 -20.68 -95.35
C GLY A 246 8.54 -19.90 -96.59
N LEU A 247 8.06 -18.67 -96.40
CA LEU A 247 7.67 -17.76 -97.47
C LEU A 247 8.87 -17.38 -98.34
N TYR A 248 9.98 -16.93 -97.73
CA TYR A 248 11.19 -16.59 -98.48
C TYR A 248 11.81 -17.81 -99.18
N GLU A 249 11.77 -18.99 -98.58
CA GLU A 249 12.20 -20.24 -99.22
C GLU A 249 11.34 -20.56 -100.46
N ALA A 250 10.03 -20.31 -100.40
CA ALA A 250 9.12 -20.51 -101.52
C ALA A 250 9.33 -19.48 -102.62
N GLU A 251 9.51 -18.21 -102.27
CA GLU A 251 9.80 -17.11 -103.20
C GLU A 251 11.13 -17.35 -103.93
N ILE A 252 12.17 -17.81 -103.22
CA ILE A 252 13.45 -18.20 -103.84
C ILE A 252 13.24 -19.35 -104.84
N ARG A 253 12.44 -20.36 -104.49
CA ARG A 253 12.11 -21.47 -105.40
C ARG A 253 11.34 -21.01 -106.63
N GLU A 254 10.39 -20.09 -106.46
CA GLU A 254 9.64 -19.52 -107.58
C GLU A 254 10.53 -18.67 -108.49
N LEU A 255 11.39 -17.81 -107.94
CA LEU A 255 12.36 -17.04 -108.71
C LEU A 255 13.34 -17.97 -109.46
N GLN A 256 13.79 -19.05 -108.83
CA GLN A 256 14.59 -20.07 -109.52
C GLN A 256 13.83 -20.75 -110.67
N ALA A 257 12.55 -21.08 -110.46
CA ALA A 257 11.68 -21.66 -111.49
C ALA A 257 11.44 -20.67 -112.65
N GLN A 258 11.17 -19.40 -112.35
CA GLN A 258 11.01 -18.35 -113.35
C GLN A 258 12.29 -18.15 -114.17
N ILE A 259 13.47 -18.20 -113.54
CA ILE A 259 14.76 -18.15 -114.25
C ILE A 259 14.93 -19.38 -115.16
N SER A 260 14.51 -20.57 -114.74
CA SER A 260 14.54 -21.76 -115.60
C SER A 260 13.52 -21.69 -116.74
N ASP A 261 12.32 -21.16 -116.50
CA ASP A 261 11.23 -21.10 -117.49
C ASP A 261 11.49 -20.01 -118.54
N THR A 262 12.08 -18.88 -118.16
CA THR A 262 12.52 -17.84 -119.13
C THR A 262 13.74 -18.25 -119.96
N SER A 263 14.44 -19.33 -119.60
CA SER A 263 15.48 -19.92 -120.45
C SER A 263 14.93 -20.70 -121.65
N VAL A 264 13.61 -20.87 -121.75
CA VAL A 264 12.92 -21.42 -122.92
C VAL A 264 12.25 -20.29 -123.69
N VAL A 265 12.96 -19.80 -124.71
CA VAL A 265 12.46 -18.79 -125.66
C VAL A 265 11.20 -19.32 -126.36
N LEU A 266 10.04 -18.84 -125.91
CA LEU A 266 8.75 -19.08 -126.55
C LEU A 266 8.52 -18.02 -127.64
N SER A 267 8.75 -18.41 -128.88
CA SER A 267 8.20 -17.72 -130.04
C SER A 267 6.69 -17.98 -130.09
N MET A 268 5.88 -17.06 -129.54
CA MET A 268 4.43 -17.07 -129.78
C MET A 268 4.12 -16.30 -131.06
N ASP A 269 3.65 -17.03 -132.06
CA ASP A 269 2.98 -16.46 -133.23
C ASP A 269 1.51 -16.20 -132.85
N ASN A 270 1.20 -14.92 -132.63
CA ASN A 270 -0.10 -14.44 -132.18
C ASN A 270 -0.88 -13.87 -133.37
N SER A 271 -1.62 -14.74 -134.07
CA SER A 271 -2.58 -14.32 -135.11
C SER A 271 -3.98 -14.82 -134.80
N ARG A 272 -4.58 -14.22 -133.77
CA ARG A 272 -6.03 -14.13 -133.67
C ARG A 272 -6.39 -12.66 -133.59
N ASN A 273 -7.17 -12.23 -134.58
CA ASN A 273 -7.87 -10.96 -134.65
C ASN A 273 -8.80 -10.84 -133.45
N LEU A 274 -8.21 -10.35 -132.36
CA LEU A 274 -8.85 -9.87 -131.15
C LEU A 274 -9.42 -8.48 -131.44
N ASP A 275 -10.62 -8.20 -130.94
CA ASP A 275 -11.16 -6.85 -130.94
C ASP A 275 -10.32 -5.99 -129.98
N LEU A 276 -9.27 -5.40 -130.54
CA LEU A 276 -8.26 -4.64 -129.82
C LEU A 276 -8.90 -3.47 -129.08
N ASP A 277 -9.97 -2.87 -129.62
CA ASP A 277 -10.57 -1.69 -129.02
C ASP A 277 -11.34 -2.01 -127.73
N SER A 278 -12.09 -3.12 -127.71
CA SER A 278 -12.79 -3.60 -126.51
C SER A 278 -11.80 -4.01 -125.40
N ILE A 279 -10.75 -4.75 -125.76
CA ILE A 279 -9.72 -5.19 -124.80
C ILE A 279 -8.90 -4.00 -124.30
N ILE A 280 -8.56 -3.04 -125.15
CA ILE A 280 -7.85 -1.82 -124.75
C ILE A 280 -8.73 -0.99 -123.79
N ALA A 281 -10.05 -0.92 -124.02
CA ALA A 281 -10.97 -0.24 -123.12
C ALA A 281 -11.08 -0.95 -121.76
N GLU A 282 -11.19 -2.28 -121.75
CA GLU A 282 -11.26 -3.09 -120.52
C GLU A 282 -9.94 -3.04 -119.73
N VAL A 283 -8.80 -3.13 -120.41
CA VAL A 283 -7.47 -3.00 -119.79
C VAL A 283 -7.28 -1.59 -119.23
N LYS A 284 -7.70 -0.54 -119.95
CA LYS A 284 -7.68 0.84 -119.41
C LYS A 284 -8.56 0.98 -118.18
N ALA A 285 -9.77 0.43 -118.19
CA ALA A 285 -10.67 0.45 -117.03
C ALA A 285 -10.08 -0.31 -115.83
N GLN A 286 -9.45 -1.46 -116.05
CA GLN A 286 -8.74 -2.22 -115.01
C GLN A 286 -7.55 -1.42 -114.43
N TYR A 287 -6.74 -0.77 -115.27
CA TYR A 287 -5.64 0.08 -114.78
C TYR A 287 -6.15 1.30 -114.02
N GLU A 288 -7.25 1.90 -114.46
CA GLU A 288 -7.88 3.02 -113.77
C GLU A 288 -8.49 2.58 -112.43
N GLU A 289 -9.10 1.40 -112.36
CA GLU A 289 -9.59 0.77 -111.12
C GLU A 289 -8.45 0.43 -110.17
N ILE A 290 -7.36 -0.17 -110.65
CA ILE A 290 -6.17 -0.50 -109.84
C ILE A 290 -5.50 0.77 -109.33
N ALA A 291 -5.37 1.81 -110.16
CA ALA A 291 -4.83 3.10 -109.75
C ALA A 291 -5.72 3.78 -108.70
N ASN A 292 -7.04 3.73 -108.87
CA ASN A 292 -8.00 4.26 -107.90
C ASN A 292 -7.99 3.46 -106.59
N ARG A 293 -7.91 2.11 -106.66
CA ARG A 293 -7.81 1.23 -105.49
C ARG A 293 -6.51 1.50 -104.72
N SER A 294 -5.37 1.57 -105.41
CA SER A 294 -4.07 1.90 -104.81
C SER A 294 -4.08 3.28 -104.15
N ARG A 295 -4.73 4.27 -104.78
CA ARG A 295 -4.90 5.61 -104.20
C ARG A 295 -5.76 5.56 -102.93
N ALA A 296 -6.91 4.87 -102.98
CA ALA A 296 -7.81 4.74 -101.83
C ALA A 296 -7.17 3.97 -100.66
N GLU A 297 -6.41 2.91 -100.95
CA GLU A 297 -5.66 2.14 -99.95
C GLU A 297 -4.55 2.98 -99.32
N ALA A 298 -3.81 3.78 -100.11
CA ALA A 298 -2.80 4.70 -99.58
C ALA A 298 -3.44 5.79 -98.70
N GLU A 299 -4.55 6.40 -99.15
CA GLU A 299 -5.29 7.40 -98.38
C GLU A 299 -5.84 6.81 -97.07
N SER A 300 -6.43 5.61 -97.11
CA SER A 300 -6.91 4.88 -95.93
C SER A 300 -5.77 4.52 -94.97
N TRP A 301 -4.63 4.07 -95.51
CA TRP A 301 -3.44 3.75 -94.72
C TRP A 301 -2.87 4.97 -94.02
N TYR A 302 -2.76 6.11 -94.72
CA TYR A 302 -2.34 7.37 -94.13
C TYR A 302 -3.33 7.88 -93.07
N GLN A 303 -4.63 7.75 -93.33
CA GLN A 303 -5.66 8.14 -92.37
C GLN A 303 -5.60 7.30 -91.09
N SER A 304 -5.45 5.97 -91.22
CA SER A 304 -5.26 5.07 -90.08
C SER A 304 -3.99 5.37 -89.30
N LYS A 305 -2.86 5.66 -89.97
CA LYS A 305 -1.62 6.06 -89.30
C LYS A 305 -1.74 7.40 -88.58
N TYR A 306 -2.43 8.37 -89.19
CA TYR A 306 -2.67 9.67 -88.59
C TYR A 306 -3.56 9.54 -87.34
N GLU A 307 -4.64 8.77 -87.43
CA GLU A 307 -5.52 8.49 -86.29
C GLU A 307 -4.78 7.75 -85.16
N ALA A 308 -3.96 6.73 -85.49
CA ALA A 308 -3.13 6.03 -84.51
C ALA A 308 -2.14 6.96 -83.80
N LEU A 309 -1.49 7.87 -84.54
CA LEU A 309 -0.61 8.88 -83.97
C LEU A 309 -1.38 9.89 -83.10
N GLN A 310 -2.57 10.32 -83.53
CA GLN A 310 -3.43 11.23 -82.78
C GLN A 310 -3.90 10.61 -81.46
N VAL A 311 -4.35 9.35 -81.48
CA VAL A 311 -4.74 8.61 -80.27
C VAL A 311 -3.55 8.41 -79.35
N THR A 312 -2.38 8.08 -79.90
CA THR A 312 -1.16 7.91 -79.10
C THR A 312 -0.73 9.23 -78.47
N ALA A 313 -0.74 10.34 -79.20
CA ALA A 313 -0.46 11.67 -78.64
C ALA A 313 -1.48 12.08 -77.57
N GLY A 314 -2.77 11.76 -77.77
CA GLY A 314 -3.82 11.95 -76.76
C GLY A 314 -3.54 11.18 -75.48
N LYS A 315 -3.21 9.89 -75.58
CA LYS A 315 -2.84 9.04 -74.43
C LYS A 315 -1.64 9.61 -73.67
N HIS A 316 -0.57 10.01 -74.36
CA HIS A 316 0.59 10.63 -73.71
C HIS A 316 0.21 11.95 -73.01
N GLY A 317 -0.70 12.74 -73.57
CA GLY A 317 -1.23 13.95 -72.94
C GLY A 317 -2.06 13.65 -71.68
N ASP A 318 -2.90 12.61 -71.74
CA ASP A 318 -3.71 12.15 -70.60
C ASP A 318 -2.83 11.56 -69.49
N ASP A 319 -1.82 10.76 -69.82
CA ASP A 319 -0.85 10.21 -68.86
C ASP A 319 -0.04 11.32 -68.18
N LEU A 320 0.40 12.34 -68.94
CA LEU A 320 1.08 13.50 -68.38
C LEU A 320 0.16 14.31 -67.45
N ARG A 321 -1.13 14.39 -67.76
CA ARG A 321 -2.13 15.05 -66.91
C ARG A 321 -2.41 14.24 -65.64
N ASN A 322 -2.51 12.91 -65.75
CA ASN A 322 -2.71 12.02 -64.61
C ASN A 322 -1.53 12.06 -63.64
N THR A 323 -0.31 11.91 -64.15
CA THR A 323 0.92 12.03 -63.34
C THR A 323 1.04 13.40 -62.68
N LYS A 324 0.67 14.49 -63.36
CA LYS A 324 0.59 15.83 -62.76
C LYS A 324 -0.43 15.91 -61.61
N ASN A 325 -1.59 15.27 -61.76
CA ASN A 325 -2.59 15.22 -60.69
C ASN A 325 -2.09 14.42 -59.50
N GLU A 326 -1.48 13.24 -59.71
CA GLU A 326 -0.87 12.42 -58.66
C GLU A 326 0.21 13.19 -57.90
N ILE A 327 1.10 13.89 -58.62
CA ILE A 327 2.10 14.77 -58.01
C ILE A 327 1.44 15.83 -57.14
N SER A 328 0.33 16.42 -57.59
CA SER A 328 -0.40 17.43 -56.80
C SER A 328 -1.07 16.83 -55.55
N GLU A 329 -1.56 15.60 -55.62
CA GLU A 329 -2.16 14.88 -54.49
C GLU A 329 -1.11 14.47 -53.46
N ILE A 330 0.02 13.92 -53.91
CA ILE A 330 1.17 13.61 -53.07
C ILE A 330 1.67 14.88 -52.39
N ASN A 331 1.77 15.99 -53.10
CA ASN A 331 2.15 17.28 -52.49
C ASN A 331 1.16 17.73 -51.41
N ARG A 332 -0.17 17.56 -51.62
CA ARG A 332 -1.18 17.85 -50.58
C ARG A 332 -1.03 16.92 -49.38
N MET A 333 -0.70 15.65 -49.60
CA MET A 333 -0.46 14.69 -48.52
C MET A 333 0.79 15.06 -47.73
N ILE A 334 1.88 15.45 -48.39
CA ILE A 334 3.10 15.93 -47.76
C ILE A 334 2.80 17.13 -46.85
N GLN A 335 2.04 18.12 -47.34
CA GLN A 335 1.66 19.30 -46.55
C GLN A 335 0.82 18.93 -45.32
N ARG A 336 -0.12 17.99 -45.47
CA ARG A 336 -0.91 17.48 -44.34
C ARG A 336 -0.02 16.80 -43.30
N LEU A 337 0.84 15.88 -43.74
CA LEU A 337 1.76 15.16 -42.85
C LEU A 337 2.74 16.11 -42.17
N GLN A 338 3.24 17.14 -42.86
CA GLN A 338 4.06 18.19 -42.26
C GLN A 338 3.30 18.93 -41.15
N GLY A 339 2.03 19.29 -41.38
CA GLY A 339 1.18 19.89 -40.35
C GLY A 339 0.91 18.96 -39.16
N GLU A 340 0.72 17.67 -39.40
CA GLU A 340 0.58 16.67 -38.33
C GLU A 340 1.87 16.54 -37.50
N ILE A 341 3.04 16.56 -38.16
CA ILE A 341 4.35 16.56 -37.49
C ILE A 341 4.54 17.82 -36.65
N GLU A 342 4.19 18.99 -37.17
CA GLU A 342 4.26 20.26 -36.42
C GLU A 342 3.33 20.26 -35.21
N ASN A 343 2.09 19.78 -35.37
CA ASN A 343 1.14 19.62 -34.28
C ASN A 343 1.65 18.64 -33.21
N ALA A 344 2.21 17.49 -33.61
CA ALA A 344 2.80 16.53 -32.70
C ALA A 344 4.02 17.11 -31.96
N LYS A 345 4.89 17.87 -32.65
CA LYS A 345 6.01 18.60 -32.04
C LYS A 345 5.52 19.62 -31.02
N ALA A 346 4.46 20.38 -31.32
CA ALA A 346 3.87 21.34 -30.40
C ALA A 346 3.27 20.66 -29.17
N GLN A 347 2.58 19.52 -29.35
CA GLN A 347 2.07 18.71 -28.23
C GLN A 347 3.20 18.17 -27.36
N ARG A 348 4.27 17.65 -27.97
CA ARG A 348 5.46 17.18 -27.23
C ARG A 348 6.08 18.32 -26.42
N ALA A 349 6.30 19.49 -27.01
CA ALA A 349 6.85 20.65 -26.31
C ALA A 349 5.96 21.10 -25.13
N LYS A 350 4.63 21.05 -25.31
CA LYS A 350 3.67 21.34 -24.23
C LYS A 350 3.75 20.32 -23.08
N LEU A 351 3.86 19.03 -23.40
CA LEU A 351 4.00 17.97 -22.41
C LEU A 351 5.35 18.08 -21.67
N GLU A 352 6.44 18.33 -22.39
CA GLU A 352 7.77 18.57 -21.80
C GLU A 352 7.74 19.76 -20.84
N ALA A 353 7.12 20.88 -21.22
CA ALA A 353 6.95 22.03 -20.32
C ALA A 353 6.10 21.70 -19.08
N SER A 354 5.06 20.89 -19.23
CA SER A 354 4.24 20.43 -18.10
C SER A 354 5.01 19.49 -17.17
N ILE A 355 5.90 18.65 -17.71
CA ILE A 355 6.76 17.76 -16.93
C ILE A 355 7.76 18.60 -16.13
N THR A 356 8.46 19.54 -16.77
CA THR A 356 9.43 20.40 -16.06
C THR A 356 8.76 21.21 -14.96
N GLU A 357 7.56 21.74 -15.19
CA GLU A 357 6.81 22.49 -14.17
C GLU A 357 6.33 21.58 -13.02
N ALA A 358 5.98 20.33 -13.30
CA ALA A 358 5.63 19.35 -12.27
C ALA A 358 6.87 18.91 -11.45
N GLU A 359 8.01 18.72 -12.11
CA GLU A 359 9.30 18.42 -11.46
C GLU A 359 9.75 19.57 -10.56
N GLU A 360 9.67 20.82 -11.03
CA GLU A 360 9.99 22.01 -10.23
C GLU A 360 9.08 22.14 -9.01
N ARG A 361 7.75 21.98 -9.17
CA ARG A 361 6.81 21.96 -8.04
C ARG A 361 7.12 20.83 -7.06
N GLY A 362 7.43 19.64 -7.56
CA GLY A 362 7.81 18.49 -6.74
C GLY A 362 9.08 18.76 -5.95
N LYS A 363 10.10 19.33 -6.59
CA LYS A 363 11.36 19.71 -5.95
C LYS A 363 11.14 20.75 -4.86
N MET A 364 10.36 21.80 -5.12
CA MET A 364 10.01 22.82 -4.13
C MET A 364 9.26 22.22 -2.92
N ALA A 365 8.32 21.29 -3.15
CA ALA A 365 7.60 20.64 -2.06
C ALA A 365 8.52 19.77 -1.18
N VAL A 366 9.50 19.10 -1.80
CA VAL A 366 10.53 18.34 -1.06
C VAL A 366 11.45 19.26 -0.27
N GLU A 367 11.87 20.39 -0.85
CA GLU A 367 12.69 21.39 -0.14
C GLU A 367 11.93 21.98 1.06
N ASP A 368 10.65 22.32 0.93
CA ASP A 368 9.82 22.80 2.05
C ASP A 368 9.64 21.72 3.14
N ALA A 369 9.42 20.46 2.76
CA ALA A 369 9.32 19.37 3.72
C ALA A 369 10.65 19.12 4.48
N LYS A 370 11.78 19.23 3.79
CA LYS A 370 13.12 19.15 4.41
C LYS A 370 13.36 20.31 5.38
N ALA A 371 13.02 21.54 4.99
CA ALA A 371 13.15 22.70 5.86
C ALA A 371 12.30 22.55 7.15
N LYS A 372 11.06 22.06 7.03
CA LYS A 372 10.20 21.76 8.20
C LYS A 372 10.77 20.66 9.08
N LEU A 373 11.39 19.64 8.48
CA LEU A 373 12.05 18.58 9.23
C LEU A 373 13.23 19.13 10.02
N GLU A 374 14.09 19.94 9.39
CA GLU A 374 15.21 20.62 10.05
C GLU A 374 14.76 21.53 11.20
N GLU A 375 13.66 22.28 11.02
CA GLU A 375 13.07 23.10 12.07
C GLU A 375 12.59 22.27 13.26
N LEU A 376 11.89 21.15 13.00
CA LEU A 376 11.42 20.25 14.04
C LEU A 376 12.58 19.55 14.77
N GLU A 377 13.62 19.15 14.05
CA GLU A 377 14.83 18.59 14.65
C GLU A 377 15.52 19.62 15.54
N ALA A 378 15.65 20.88 15.10
CA ALA A 378 16.21 21.96 15.90
C ALA A 378 15.37 22.23 17.16
N ALA A 379 14.04 22.26 17.05
CA ALA A 379 13.14 22.41 18.18
C ALA A 379 13.27 21.25 19.19
N LEU A 380 13.40 20.02 18.69
CA LEU A 380 13.62 18.83 19.51
C LEU A 380 14.95 18.89 20.25
N GLN A 381 16.04 19.30 19.58
CA GLN A 381 17.33 19.49 20.23
C GLN A 381 17.28 20.57 21.31
N LYS A 382 16.58 21.68 21.05
CA LYS A 382 16.35 22.74 22.05
C LYS A 382 15.58 22.20 23.26
N ALA A 383 14.49 21.48 23.05
CA ALA A 383 13.71 20.88 24.13
C ALA A 383 14.52 19.87 24.96
N LYS A 384 15.39 19.06 24.32
CA LYS A 384 16.32 18.18 25.03
C LYS A 384 17.31 18.97 25.89
N ALA A 385 17.88 20.06 25.35
CA ALA A 385 18.78 20.92 26.10
C ALA A 385 18.09 21.59 27.29
N ASP A 386 16.85 22.05 27.11
CA ASP A 386 16.02 22.64 28.17
C ASP A 386 15.69 21.61 29.26
N MET A 387 15.35 20.38 28.89
CA MET A 387 15.13 19.29 29.85
C MET A 387 16.41 18.98 30.64
N ALA A 388 17.56 18.90 29.97
CA ALA A 388 18.84 18.71 30.63
C ALA A 388 19.18 19.87 31.58
N ARG A 389 18.82 21.11 31.22
CA ARG A 389 18.96 22.28 32.09
C ARG A 389 18.08 22.17 33.33
N GLN A 390 16.79 21.85 33.17
CA GLN A 390 15.87 21.65 34.28
C GLN A 390 16.35 20.56 35.24
N LEU A 391 16.86 19.43 34.73
CA LEU A 391 17.41 18.36 35.57
C LEU A 391 18.60 18.85 36.43
N ARG A 392 19.48 19.70 35.88
CA ARG A 392 20.56 20.31 36.68
C ARG A 392 20.01 21.23 37.76
N GLU A 393 19.08 22.12 37.41
CA GLU A 393 18.44 23.04 38.37
C GLU A 393 17.72 22.29 39.49
N TYR A 394 17.02 21.19 39.17
CA TYR A 394 16.41 20.31 40.18
C TYR A 394 17.45 19.65 41.09
N GLN A 395 18.58 19.21 40.55
CA GLN A 395 19.66 18.64 41.35
C GLN A 395 20.30 19.69 42.27
N GLU A 396 20.51 20.91 41.79
CA GLU A 396 21.00 22.03 42.60
C GLU A 396 20.02 22.38 43.73
N LEU A 397 18.72 22.45 43.43
CA LEU A 397 17.69 22.69 44.43
C LEU A 397 17.62 21.56 45.48
N MET A 398 17.75 20.31 45.05
CA MET A 398 17.84 19.16 45.96
C MET A 398 19.05 19.30 46.88
N ASN A 399 20.21 19.69 46.35
CA ASN A 399 21.41 19.90 47.16
C ASN A 399 21.21 21.01 48.20
N VAL A 400 20.56 22.12 47.83
CA VAL A 400 20.20 23.20 48.77
C VAL A 400 19.23 22.69 49.85
N LYS A 401 18.22 21.91 49.45
CA LYS A 401 17.27 21.31 50.41
C LYS A 401 17.96 20.40 51.41
N LEU A 402 18.89 19.55 50.95
CA LEU A 402 19.68 18.69 51.83
C LEU A 402 20.57 19.50 52.77
N ALA A 403 21.18 20.58 52.30
CA ALA A 403 21.95 21.48 53.15
C ALA A 403 21.06 22.13 54.23
N LEU A 404 19.87 22.61 53.87
CA LEU A 404 18.90 23.17 54.82
C LEU A 404 18.40 22.12 55.83
N ASP A 405 18.15 20.88 55.42
CA ASP A 405 17.78 19.80 56.35
C ASP A 405 18.89 19.54 57.37
N ILE A 406 20.15 19.59 56.94
CA ILE A 406 21.31 19.46 57.84
C ILE A 406 21.33 20.64 58.81
N GLU A 407 21.15 21.88 58.33
CA GLU A 407 21.07 23.06 59.20
C GLU A 407 19.94 22.92 60.23
N ILE A 408 18.73 22.54 59.82
CA ILE A 408 17.61 22.29 60.73
C ILE A 408 17.94 21.21 61.75
N ALA A 409 18.57 20.10 61.33
CA ALA A 409 18.99 19.04 62.23
C ALA A 409 20.04 19.55 63.24
N THR A 410 20.98 20.39 62.81
CA THR A 410 21.95 21.02 63.72
C THR A 410 21.28 21.99 64.70
N TYR A 411 20.33 22.82 64.25
CA TYR A 411 19.56 23.71 65.13
C TYR A 411 18.74 22.93 66.14
N ARG A 412 18.09 21.83 65.74
CA ARG A 412 17.37 20.93 66.66
C ARG A 412 18.30 20.34 67.71
N LYS A 413 19.47 19.85 67.31
CA LYS A 413 20.47 19.29 68.23
C LYS A 413 21.03 20.32 69.22
N LEU A 414 21.21 21.57 68.79
CA LEU A 414 21.57 22.69 69.67
C LEU A 414 20.46 22.98 70.69
N LEU A 415 19.19 23.01 70.26
CA LEU A 415 18.04 23.17 71.15
C LEU A 415 17.93 22.01 72.16
N GLU A 416 18.06 20.77 71.72
CA GLU A 416 18.08 19.58 72.59
C GLU A 416 19.26 19.64 73.59
N GLY A 417 20.39 20.22 73.19
CA GLY A 417 21.53 20.49 74.06
C GLY A 417 21.27 21.57 75.12
N GLU A 418 20.46 22.59 74.81
CA GLU A 418 20.02 23.58 75.79
C GLU A 418 18.94 23.03 76.74
N GLU A 419 18.01 22.21 76.24
CA GLU A 419 17.07 21.47 77.10
C GLU A 419 17.79 20.49 78.02
N SER A 420 18.88 19.87 77.55
CA SER A 420 19.76 19.04 78.38
C SER A 420 20.47 19.85 79.48
N ARG A 421 20.69 21.17 79.32
CA ARG A 421 21.18 22.05 80.40
C ARG A 421 20.08 22.37 81.43
N TRP A 422 18.82 22.45 81.01
CA TRP A 422 17.68 22.60 81.92
C TRP A 422 17.38 21.31 82.69
N VAL A 423 17.56 20.14 82.07
CA VAL A 423 17.45 18.83 82.73
C VAL A 423 18.65 18.57 83.66
N PHE A 424 19.87 18.98 83.27
CA PHE A 424 21.07 18.90 84.12
C PHE A 424 21.05 19.85 85.33
N LEU A 425 20.23 20.91 85.33
CA LEU A 425 20.04 21.79 86.49
C LEU A 425 19.10 21.19 87.56
N LEU A 426 18.45 20.05 87.28
CA LEU A 426 17.52 19.38 88.19
C LEU A 426 17.96 17.98 88.64
N ASP A 427 19.12 17.47 88.18
CA ASP A 427 19.70 16.21 88.65
C ASP A 427 21.10 16.48 89.23
N THR A 428 21.18 16.37 90.54
CA THR A 428 22.14 17.00 91.44
C THR A 428 23.53 16.36 91.44
N SER A 429 24.53 17.17 91.82
CA SER A 429 25.72 16.80 92.59
C SER A 429 25.83 15.32 93.01
N GLU A 430 26.70 14.56 92.34
CA GLU A 430 27.68 13.67 92.98
C GLU A 430 28.68 13.13 91.96
N ALA A 431 29.83 12.71 92.46
CA ALA A 431 31.15 12.96 91.88
C ALA A 431 31.89 11.68 91.42
N VAL A 432 32.81 11.88 90.46
CA VAL A 432 34.17 11.30 90.37
C VAL A 432 34.36 9.77 90.23
N VAL A 433 34.98 9.32 89.13
CA VAL A 433 36.37 8.77 89.13
C VAL A 433 36.95 8.60 87.71
N SER A 434 38.24 8.93 87.61
CA SER A 434 39.12 8.95 86.44
C SER A 434 39.68 7.58 86.02
N SER A 435 40.46 7.61 84.93
CA SER A 435 41.46 6.66 84.41
C SER A 435 40.95 5.73 83.30
N SER A 436 41.72 5.31 82.29
CA SER A 436 42.99 5.72 81.67
C SER A 436 43.23 4.71 80.54
N GLY A 437 43.87 5.13 79.44
CA GLY A 437 44.79 4.24 78.71
C GLY A 437 44.29 3.56 77.42
N GLY A 438 45.06 3.82 76.35
CA GLY A 438 45.27 2.91 75.20
C GLY A 438 44.22 3.03 74.08
N GLY A 439 44.54 3.33 72.82
CA GLY A 439 45.79 3.16 72.08
C GLY A 439 45.57 2.17 70.93
N GLY A 440 45.90 2.57 69.70
CA GLY A 440 46.09 1.67 68.56
C GLY A 440 45.21 1.97 67.34
N TYR A 441 45.75 2.67 66.34
CA TYR A 441 46.18 2.16 65.00
C TYR A 441 45.01 2.19 63.98
N SER A 442 45.13 2.55 62.70
CA SER A 442 46.19 2.93 61.76
C SER A 442 45.46 3.48 60.50
N SER A 443 45.90 4.57 59.86
CA SER A 443 46.56 4.59 58.53
C SER A 443 45.80 3.78 57.45
N SER A 444 45.44 4.26 56.27
CA SER A 444 46.27 5.00 55.31
C SER A 444 45.46 5.47 54.09
N SER A 445 45.82 6.64 53.58
CA SER A 445 45.60 7.06 52.19
C SER A 445 46.35 6.13 51.22
N GLY A 446 45.82 5.90 50.01
CA GLY A 446 46.55 5.16 48.99
C GLY A 446 45.74 4.89 47.71
N LEU A 447 46.01 5.69 46.68
CA LEU A 447 45.86 5.35 45.26
C LEU A 447 46.39 3.94 44.97
N LEU A 448 45.77 3.26 43.99
CA LEU A 448 46.31 2.38 42.94
C LEU A 448 45.06 1.87 42.18
N GLY A 449 44.90 2.01 40.86
CA GLY A 449 45.82 1.53 39.83
C GLY A 449 45.50 0.06 39.54
N GLY A 450 44.59 -0.22 38.62
CA GLY A 450 44.22 -1.59 38.23
C GLY A 450 43.29 -1.62 37.04
N GLY A 451 43.87 -1.66 35.84
CA GLY A 451 43.15 -1.90 34.60
C GLY A 451 42.72 -3.35 34.44
N LEU A 452 41.58 -3.56 33.78
CA LEU A 452 41.25 -4.81 33.10
C LEU A 452 40.64 -4.48 31.74
N SER A 453 41.35 -4.95 30.72
CA SER A 453 40.96 -5.05 29.31
C SER A 453 40.21 -6.38 29.11
N LEU A 454 39.12 -6.35 28.35
CA LEU A 454 38.57 -7.41 27.49
C LEU A 454 37.28 -6.83 26.85
N GLY A 455 37.00 -6.82 25.56
CA GLY A 455 37.69 -7.26 24.35
C GLY A 455 36.78 -6.85 23.18
N ALA A 456 37.35 -6.26 22.13
CA ALA A 456 36.65 -5.97 20.89
C ALA A 456 36.54 -7.25 20.05
N GLY A 457 35.36 -7.50 19.48
CA GLY A 457 35.11 -8.55 18.50
C GLY A 457 34.06 -8.07 17.50
N MET A 458 34.53 -7.65 16.33
CA MET A 458 33.71 -7.37 15.14
C MET A 458 33.01 -8.65 14.65
N GLY A 459 31.75 -8.52 14.25
CA GLY A 459 30.98 -9.60 13.64
C GLY A 459 29.79 -9.05 12.87
N SER A 460 29.99 -8.91 11.56
CA SER A 460 29.07 -8.49 10.51
C SER A 460 27.78 -9.32 10.50
N GLY A 461 26.63 -8.66 10.36
CA GLY A 461 25.34 -9.33 10.16
C GLY A 461 24.31 -8.33 9.62
N ALA A 462 23.89 -8.55 8.38
CA ALA A 462 23.04 -7.68 7.58
C ALA A 462 21.72 -7.28 8.27
N LEU A 463 21.43 -5.99 8.33
CA LEU A 463 20.10 -5.46 8.62
C LEU A 463 19.46 -5.05 7.30
N GLY A 464 18.47 -5.84 6.88
CA GLY A 464 17.65 -5.58 5.71
C GLY A 464 16.78 -4.34 5.91
N PHE A 465 16.87 -3.42 4.96
CA PHE A 465 15.97 -2.29 4.84
C PHE A 465 14.62 -2.78 4.27
N SER A 466 13.58 -2.83 5.09
CA SER A 466 12.21 -2.94 4.59
C SER A 466 11.71 -1.54 4.20
N SER A 467 11.83 -1.22 2.92
CA SER A 467 11.22 -0.04 2.30
C SER A 467 9.70 -0.23 2.23
N GLY A 468 8.98 0.48 3.11
CA GLY A 468 7.52 0.61 3.04
C GLY A 468 7.13 1.64 2.00
N GLY A 469 6.95 1.20 0.75
CA GLY A 469 6.41 2.01 -0.33
C GLY A 469 4.91 2.28 -0.13
N GLY A 470 4.57 3.48 0.35
CA GLY A 470 3.21 3.98 0.42
C GLY A 470 2.76 4.54 -0.94
N SER A 471 2.05 3.73 -1.73
CA SER A 471 1.38 4.17 -2.95
C SER A 471 0.15 5.01 -2.59
N LYS A 472 0.21 6.33 -2.79
CA LYS A 472 -0.98 7.19 -2.81
C LYS A 472 -1.55 7.24 -4.22
N SER A 473 -2.75 6.68 -4.41
CA SER A 473 -3.54 6.81 -5.63
C SER A 473 -3.99 8.26 -5.83
N TYR A 474 -3.70 8.83 -7.00
CA TYR A 474 -4.35 10.05 -7.48
C TYR A 474 -5.51 9.65 -8.40
N THR A 475 -6.74 9.95 -8.00
CA THR A 475 -7.92 9.85 -8.86
C THR A 475 -8.02 11.13 -9.69
N VAL A 476 -7.71 11.06 -10.99
CA VAL A 476 -7.95 12.17 -11.92
C VAL A 476 -9.35 12.01 -12.52
N THR A 477 -10.29 12.83 -12.05
CA THR A 477 -11.61 12.97 -12.67
C THR A 477 -11.52 14.01 -13.78
N THR A 478 -11.42 13.57 -15.04
CA THR A 478 -11.58 14.46 -16.21
C THR A 478 -13.05 14.78 -16.44
N THR A 479 -13.47 16.01 -16.15
CA THR A 479 -14.75 16.56 -16.60
C THR A 479 -14.59 17.10 -18.03
N SER A 480 -15.20 16.39 -18.99
CA SER A 480 -15.36 16.89 -20.37
C SER A 480 -16.52 17.88 -20.40
N SER A 481 -16.22 19.16 -20.65
CA SER A 481 -17.23 20.17 -20.96
C SER A 481 -17.13 20.59 -22.43
N THR A 482 -18.02 20.03 -23.24
CA THR A 482 -18.34 20.48 -24.59
C THR A 482 -18.89 21.92 -24.54
N ARG A 483 -18.24 22.87 -25.23
CA ARG A 483 -18.91 24.12 -25.62
C ARG A 483 -18.68 24.45 -27.09
N ARG A 484 -19.79 24.40 -27.81
CA ARG A 484 -20.07 24.83 -29.18
C ARG A 484 -20.31 26.35 -29.19
N SER A 485 -19.66 27.09 -30.10
CA SER A 485 -20.03 28.44 -30.55
C SER A 485 -19.20 28.75 -31.82
N ILE A 486 -19.73 28.64 -33.05
CA ILE A 486 -20.50 29.62 -33.84
C ILE A 486 -19.75 30.93 -34.16
N ARG A 487 -19.53 31.15 -35.48
CA ARG A 487 -19.23 32.39 -36.27
C ARG A 487 -17.89 33.09 -35.98
N LYS A 488 -17.12 33.57 -36.96
CA LYS A 488 -17.40 34.03 -38.33
C LYS A 488 -16.57 33.29 -39.39
#